data_AF-A0A6N9B4E5-F1
#
_entry.id   AF-A0A6N9B4E5-F1
#
_cell.length_a   1.000
_cell.length_b   1.000
_cell.length_c   1.000
_cell.angle_alpha   90.00
_cell.angle_beta   90.00
_cell.angle_gamma   90.00
#
_symmetry.space_group_name_H-M   'P 1'
#
loop_
_entity.id
_entity.type
_entity.pdbx_description
1 polymer ?
#
loop_
_entity_poly.entity_id
_entity_poly.type
_entity_poly.pdbx_seq_one_letter_code
_entity_poly.pdbx_strand_id
1 'polypeptide(L)'
;MDLDLLRVKLGPVLDQMRNNSAVAESFVDKNRYQLFLCTLWSNLVLEPEQLDLEVEDLEHVLDIVNEEAKKILGYDDSVTQSFRFISSPAGEQEMNRAKLPRNHRDMLTYFSSMILDPEGHKKWMEQVKEENPRFR
;
A
#
# COMPACT_ATOMS: atom_id res chain seq x y z
N MET A 1 19.92 5.01 2.01
CA MET A 1 20.41 3.67 2.42
C MET A 1 20.92 2.92 1.19
N ASP A 2 21.84 1.97 1.36
CA ASP A 2 22.25 1.08 0.26
C ASP A 2 21.17 0.04 -0.06
N LEU A 3 21.05 -0.33 -1.33
CA LEU A 3 19.99 -1.21 -1.85
C LEU A 3 20.00 -2.60 -1.21
N ASP A 4 21.18 -3.16 -0.96
CA ASP A 4 21.30 -4.49 -0.35
C ASP A 4 20.75 -4.49 1.08
N LEU A 5 21.00 -3.42 1.84
CA LEU A 5 20.47 -3.27 3.19
C LEU A 5 18.94 -3.09 3.19
N LEU A 6 18.40 -2.34 2.23
CA LEU A 6 16.94 -2.20 2.05
C LEU A 6 16.29 -3.56 1.78
N ARG A 7 16.88 -4.38 0.92
CA ARG A 7 16.38 -5.75 0.64
C ARG A 7 16.41 -6.64 1.87
N VAL A 8 17.47 -6.57 2.68
CA VAL A 8 17.56 -7.31 3.94
C VAL A 8 16.47 -6.89 4.93
N LYS A 9 16.18 -5.59 5.04
CA LYS A 9 15.12 -5.06 5.93
C LYS A 9 13.71 -5.43 5.45
N LEU A 10 13.45 -5.34 4.16
CA LEU A 10 12.12 -5.61 3.58
C LEU A 10 11.80 -7.10 3.48
N GLY A 11 12.81 -7.96 3.27
CA GLY A 11 12.64 -9.40 3.05
C GLY A 11 11.71 -10.08 4.05
N PRO A 12 11.95 -9.97 5.37
CA PRO A 12 11.09 -10.59 6.39
C PRO A 12 9.61 -10.15 6.30
N VAL A 13 9.36 -8.87 6.00
CA VAL A 13 8.01 -8.31 5.91
C VAL A 13 7.29 -8.83 4.66
N LEU A 14 8.00 -8.88 3.53
CA LEU A 14 7.48 -9.39 2.26
C LEU A 14 7.22 -10.90 2.32
N ASP A 15 8.10 -11.66 2.96
CA ASP A 15 7.92 -13.10 3.20
C ASP A 15 6.69 -13.36 4.08
N GLN A 16 6.54 -12.59 5.17
CA GLN A 16 5.38 -12.70 6.04
C GLN A 16 4.08 -12.37 5.29
N MET A 17 4.10 -11.33 4.45
CA MET A 17 2.96 -10.96 3.61
C MET A 17 2.57 -12.08 2.64
N ARG A 18 3.56 -12.68 1.96
CA ARG A 18 3.36 -13.84 1.08
C ARG A 18 2.75 -15.02 1.84
N ASN A 19 3.29 -15.35 3.01
CA ASN A 19 2.81 -16.46 3.84
C ASN A 19 1.38 -16.24 4.33
N ASN A 20 1.05 -15.02 4.75
CA ASN A 20 -0.31 -14.66 5.21
C ASN A 20 -1.35 -14.67 4.08
N SER A 21 -0.90 -14.62 2.83
CA SER A 21 -1.75 -14.74 1.64
C SER A 21 -1.71 -16.14 1.03
N ALA A 22 -0.98 -17.10 1.60
CA ALA A 22 -0.92 -18.45 1.08
C ALA A 22 -2.24 -19.22 1.32
N VAL A 23 -2.73 -19.89 0.29
CA VAL A 23 -3.91 -20.79 0.33
C VAL A 23 -3.46 -22.25 0.35
N ALA A 24 -2.32 -22.54 -0.28
CA ALA A 24 -1.61 -23.81 -0.24
C ALA A 24 -0.12 -23.54 -0.49
N GLU A 25 0.75 -24.55 -0.36
CA GLU A 25 2.22 -24.37 -0.42
C GLU A 25 2.72 -23.59 -1.65
N SER A 26 2.00 -23.68 -2.78
CA SER A 26 2.36 -23.00 -4.04
C SER A 26 1.35 -21.94 -4.50
N PHE A 27 0.26 -21.71 -3.77
CA PHE A 27 -0.83 -20.84 -4.22
C PHE A 27 -1.02 -19.65 -3.28
N VAL A 28 -0.97 -18.44 -3.84
CA VAL A 28 -1.20 -17.18 -3.13
C VAL A 28 -2.55 -16.60 -3.55
N ASP A 29 -3.37 -16.22 -2.58
CA ASP A 29 -4.56 -15.39 -2.79
C ASP A 29 -4.10 -13.97 -3.18
N LYS A 30 -4.15 -13.69 -4.48
CA LYS A 30 -3.70 -12.41 -5.04
C LYS A 30 -4.52 -11.22 -4.52
N ASN A 31 -5.80 -11.39 -4.25
CA ASN A 31 -6.65 -10.32 -3.75
C ASN A 31 -6.22 -9.92 -2.34
N ARG A 32 -5.99 -10.91 -1.47
CA ARG A 32 -5.47 -10.68 -0.12
C ARG A 32 -4.05 -10.10 -0.15
N TYR A 33 -3.20 -10.57 -1.05
CA TYR A 33 -1.85 -10.03 -1.22
C TYR A 33 -1.86 -8.55 -1.63
N GLN A 34 -2.70 -8.15 -2.59
CA GLN A 34 -2.87 -6.74 -2.99
C GLN A 34 -3.32 -5.87 -1.80
N LEU A 35 -4.23 -6.38 -0.95
CA LEU A 35 -4.67 -5.64 0.24
C LEU A 35 -3.54 -5.41 1.25
N PHE A 36 -2.72 -6.45 1.51
CA PHE A 36 -1.54 -6.29 2.36
C PHE A 36 -0.50 -5.39 1.72
N LEU A 37 -0.32 -5.44 0.40
CA LEU A 37 0.61 -4.58 -0.31
C LEU A 37 0.25 -3.10 -0.17
N CYS A 38 -1.03 -2.74 -0.34
CA CYS A 38 -1.50 -1.38 -0.11
C CYS A 38 -1.29 -0.95 1.34
N THR A 39 -1.54 -1.84 2.30
CA THR A 39 -1.35 -1.58 3.73
C THR A 39 0.12 -1.34 4.06
N LEU A 40 1.01 -2.20 3.57
CA LEU A 40 2.45 -2.06 3.73
C LEU A 40 2.93 -0.71 3.19
N TRP A 41 2.56 -0.39 1.95
CA TRP A 41 2.99 0.86 1.33
C TRP A 41 2.46 2.09 2.08
N SER A 42 1.18 2.10 2.46
CA SER A 42 0.62 3.19 3.28
C SER A 42 1.38 3.39 4.59
N ASN A 43 1.70 2.31 5.30
CA ASN A 43 2.43 2.41 6.55
C ASN A 43 3.86 2.91 6.36
N LEU A 44 4.56 2.43 5.32
CA LEU A 44 5.93 2.88 5.02
C LEU A 44 5.99 4.37 4.67
N VAL A 45 4.98 4.89 3.96
CA VAL A 45 4.92 6.32 3.64
C VAL A 45 4.56 7.16 4.88
N LEU A 46 3.73 6.64 5.79
CA LEU A 46 3.34 7.36 7.01
C LEU A 46 4.43 7.37 8.07
N GLU A 47 5.11 6.24 8.28
CA GLU A 47 6.03 5.99 9.40
C GLU A 47 7.26 5.19 8.90
N PRO A 48 8.06 5.73 7.96
CA PRO A 48 9.23 5.03 7.40
C PRO A 48 10.25 4.60 8.46
N GLU A 49 10.36 5.36 9.54
CA GLU A 49 11.24 5.11 10.66
C GLU A 49 10.94 3.79 11.41
N GLN A 50 9.73 3.22 11.26
CA GLN A 50 9.41 1.90 11.84
C GLN A 50 10.28 0.77 11.28
N LEU A 51 10.91 0.97 10.12
CA LEU A 51 11.92 0.07 9.55
C LEU A 51 13.31 0.71 9.51
N ASP A 52 13.56 1.76 10.30
CA ASP A 52 14.75 2.64 10.22
C ASP A 52 15.01 3.15 8.79
N LEU A 53 13.94 3.51 8.06
CA LEU A 53 14.05 4.13 6.73
C LEU A 53 13.94 5.64 6.85
N GLU A 54 14.62 6.34 5.95
CA GLU A 54 14.42 7.76 5.73
C GLU A 54 13.46 8.00 4.56
N VAL A 55 12.91 9.21 4.44
CA VAL A 55 11.97 9.55 3.36
C VAL A 55 12.61 9.39 1.98
N GLU A 56 13.91 9.68 1.86
CA GLU A 56 14.69 9.54 0.62
C GLU A 56 14.87 8.08 0.20
N ASP A 57 14.67 7.12 1.10
CA ASP A 57 14.75 5.69 0.79
C ASP A 57 13.46 5.18 0.11
N LEU A 58 12.34 5.90 0.23
CA LEU A 58 11.02 5.44 -0.20
C LEU A 58 10.94 5.14 -1.70
N GLU A 59 11.65 5.89 -2.54
CA GLU A 59 11.70 5.63 -3.99
C GLU A 59 12.33 4.25 -4.29
N HIS A 60 13.48 3.97 -3.68
CA HIS A 60 14.14 2.67 -3.83
C HIS A 60 13.34 1.53 -3.20
N VAL A 61 12.65 1.80 -2.07
CA VAL A 61 11.75 0.84 -1.43
C VAL A 61 10.57 0.52 -2.34
N LEU A 62 9.99 1.51 -3.01
CA LEU A 62 8.90 1.31 -3.97
C LEU A 62 9.33 0.38 -5.10
N ASP A 63 10.53 0.58 -5.65
CA ASP A 63 11.09 -0.27 -6.70
C ASP A 63 11.26 -1.72 -6.25
N ILE A 64 11.85 -1.93 -5.07
CA ILE A 64 12.05 -3.27 -4.49
C ILE A 64 10.70 -3.95 -4.24
N VAL A 65 9.74 -3.23 -3.64
CA VAL A 65 8.41 -3.76 -3.33
C VAL A 65 7.65 -4.11 -4.62
N ASN A 66 7.74 -3.28 -5.66
CA ASN A 66 7.14 -3.57 -6.97
C ASN A 66 7.80 -4.79 -7.62
N GLU A 67 9.12 -4.92 -7.57
CA GLU A 67 9.86 -6.08 -8.09
C GLU A 67 9.40 -7.38 -7.44
N GLU A 68 9.33 -7.41 -6.10
CA GLU A 68 8.90 -8.60 -5.36
C GLU A 68 7.42 -8.92 -5.57
N ALA A 69 6.56 -7.90 -5.56
CA ALA A 69 5.13 -8.08 -5.81
C ALA A 69 4.83 -8.57 -7.23
N LYS A 70 5.61 -8.13 -8.23
CA LYS A 70 5.49 -8.60 -9.62
C LYS A 70 5.66 -10.12 -9.74
N LYS A 71 6.54 -10.73 -8.93
CA LYS A 71 6.74 -12.19 -8.92
C LYS A 71 5.49 -12.98 -8.54
N ILE A 72 4.55 -12.35 -7.83
CA ILE A 72 3.29 -12.95 -7.39
C ILE A 72 2.13 -12.49 -8.27
N LEU A 73 2.01 -11.19 -8.50
CA LEU A 73 0.86 -10.58 -9.16
C LEU A 73 0.96 -10.69 -10.68
N GLY A 74 2.18 -10.59 -11.23
CA GLY A 74 2.49 -10.77 -12.64
C GLY A 74 2.51 -9.47 -13.46
N TYR A 75 2.36 -8.30 -12.84
CA TYR A 75 2.36 -7.01 -13.53
C TYR A 75 3.33 -6.02 -12.88
N ASP A 76 3.84 -5.09 -13.70
CA ASP A 76 4.60 -3.93 -13.25
C ASP A 76 3.72 -2.96 -12.45
N ASP A 77 4.34 -2.02 -11.74
CA ASP A 77 3.67 -1.04 -10.87
C ASP A 77 2.68 -1.68 -9.89
N SER A 78 3.09 -2.81 -9.31
CA SER A 78 2.24 -3.67 -8.51
C SER A 78 1.55 -2.95 -7.35
N VAL A 79 2.21 -1.98 -6.72
CA VAL A 79 1.62 -1.13 -5.67
C VAL A 79 0.48 -0.29 -6.23
N THR A 80 0.71 0.46 -7.31
CA THR A 80 -0.31 1.32 -7.96
C THR A 80 -1.50 0.49 -8.45
N GLN A 81 -1.25 -0.67 -9.07
CA GLN A 81 -2.31 -1.57 -9.52
C GLN A 81 -3.11 -2.14 -8.34
N SER A 82 -2.45 -2.40 -7.21
CA SER A 82 -3.14 -2.82 -5.98
C SER A 82 -4.05 -1.72 -5.43
N PHE A 83 -3.62 -0.45 -5.49
CA PHE A 83 -4.48 0.69 -5.15
C PHE A 83 -5.70 0.79 -6.08
N ARG A 84 -5.51 0.57 -7.39
CA ARG A 84 -6.65 0.48 -8.34
C ARG A 84 -7.60 -0.65 -7.97
N PHE A 85 -7.06 -1.81 -7.61
CA PHE A 85 -7.87 -2.95 -7.19
C PHE A 85 -8.71 -2.64 -5.96
N ILE A 86 -8.11 -2.13 -4.87
CA ILE A 86 -8.87 -1.86 -3.62
C ILE A 86 -9.91 -0.76 -3.80
N SER A 87 -9.74 0.13 -4.78
CA SER A 87 -10.74 1.13 -5.19
C SER A 87 -11.82 0.60 -6.13
N SER A 88 -11.77 -0.67 -6.51
CA SER A 88 -12.80 -1.32 -7.34
C SER A 88 -13.88 -2.00 -6.47
N PRO A 89 -15.06 -2.34 -7.04
CA PRO A 89 -16.07 -3.11 -6.33
C PRO A 89 -15.58 -4.46 -5.78
N ALA A 90 -14.67 -5.13 -6.51
CA ALA A 90 -14.07 -6.39 -6.04
C ALA A 90 -13.12 -6.15 -4.86
N GLY A 91 -12.36 -5.06 -4.90
CA GLY A 91 -11.52 -4.63 -3.79
C GLY A 91 -12.31 -4.27 -2.54
N GLU A 92 -13.44 -3.59 -2.69
CA GLU A 92 -14.36 -3.28 -1.59
C GLU A 92 -14.89 -4.57 -0.93
N GLN A 93 -15.27 -5.57 -1.72
CA GLN A 93 -15.68 -6.88 -1.22
C GLN A 93 -14.55 -7.57 -0.44
N GLU A 94 -13.30 -7.50 -0.93
CA GLU A 94 -12.16 -8.09 -0.23
C GLU A 94 -11.87 -7.37 1.09
N MET A 95 -11.94 -6.03 1.13
CA MET A 95 -11.82 -5.25 2.37
C MET A 95 -12.92 -5.61 3.39
N ASN A 96 -14.15 -5.85 2.92
CA ASN A 96 -15.25 -6.34 3.75
C ASN A 96 -14.97 -7.75 4.29
N ARG A 97 -14.48 -8.66 3.45
CA ARG A 97 -14.12 -10.03 3.82
C ARG A 97 -12.99 -10.06 4.85
N ALA A 98 -12.00 -9.19 4.69
CA ALA A 98 -10.91 -9.00 5.64
C ALA A 98 -11.33 -8.30 6.94
N LYS A 99 -12.58 -7.82 7.04
CA LYS A 99 -13.16 -7.11 8.19
C LYS A 99 -12.30 -5.91 8.62
N LEU A 100 -11.81 -5.14 7.64
CA LEU A 100 -10.96 -4.00 7.94
C LEU A 100 -11.70 -2.96 8.81
N PRO A 101 -11.08 -2.52 9.93
CA PRO A 101 -11.58 -1.41 10.72
C PRO A 101 -11.75 -0.13 9.89
N ARG A 102 -12.68 0.74 10.31
CA ARG A 102 -13.00 1.97 9.57
C ARG A 102 -11.77 2.86 9.33
N ASN A 103 -10.95 3.09 10.35
CA ASN A 103 -9.72 3.90 10.24
C ASN A 103 -8.75 3.35 9.19
N HIS A 104 -8.62 2.02 9.08
CA HIS A 104 -7.79 1.38 8.07
C HIS A 104 -8.33 1.62 6.66
N ARG A 105 -9.65 1.52 6.48
CA ARG A 105 -10.31 1.79 5.20
C ARG A 105 -10.17 3.25 4.79
N ASP A 106 -10.30 4.17 5.75
CA ASP A 106 -10.15 5.60 5.52
C ASP A 106 -8.70 5.91 5.08
N MET A 107 -7.69 5.31 5.74
CA MET A 107 -6.28 5.41 5.33
C MET A 107 -6.07 4.90 3.90
N LEU A 108 -6.52 3.69 3.58
CA LEU A 108 -6.37 3.13 2.24
C LEU A 108 -7.07 3.97 1.17
N THR A 109 -8.25 4.52 1.48
CA THR A 109 -9.00 5.41 0.58
C THR A 109 -8.26 6.72 0.35
N TYR A 110 -7.67 7.30 1.41
CA TYR A 110 -6.83 8.48 1.32
C TYR A 110 -5.66 8.24 0.35
N PHE A 111 -4.90 7.17 0.54
CA PHE A 111 -3.77 6.84 -0.34
C PHE A 111 -4.20 6.50 -1.77
N SER A 112 -5.32 5.78 -1.96
CA SER A 112 -5.90 5.55 -3.28
C SER A 112 -6.15 6.87 -4.02
N SER A 113 -6.77 7.85 -3.35
CA SER A 113 -7.03 9.15 -3.99
C SER A 113 -5.74 9.88 -4.37
N MET A 114 -4.75 9.89 -3.47
CA MET A 114 -3.47 10.55 -3.72
C MET A 114 -2.67 9.91 -4.86
N ILE A 115 -2.66 8.58 -4.96
CA ILE A 115 -1.88 7.83 -5.96
C ILE A 115 -2.60 7.78 -7.32
N LEU A 116 -3.93 7.62 -7.33
CA LEU A 116 -4.69 7.37 -8.56
C LEU A 116 -5.25 8.64 -9.19
N ASP A 117 -5.55 9.66 -8.39
CA ASP A 117 -6.05 10.96 -8.85
C ASP A 117 -5.45 12.12 -8.02
N PRO A 118 -4.15 12.44 -8.21
CA PRO A 118 -3.48 13.48 -7.44
C PRO A 118 -4.14 14.87 -7.57
N GLU A 119 -4.74 15.17 -8.71
CA GLU A 119 -5.43 16.45 -8.94
C GLU A 119 -6.77 16.52 -8.18
N GLY A 120 -7.57 15.46 -8.25
CA GLY A 120 -8.79 15.34 -7.47
C GLY A 120 -8.51 15.35 -5.97
N HIS A 121 -7.44 14.68 -5.53
CA HIS A 121 -7.00 14.69 -4.14
C HIS A 121 -6.66 16.11 -3.65
N LYS A 122 -5.94 16.91 -4.45
CA LYS A 122 -5.62 18.31 -4.12
C LYS A 122 -6.89 19.15 -3.92
N LYS A 123 -7.86 19.06 -4.86
CA LYS A 123 -9.14 19.78 -4.76
C LYS A 123 -9.94 19.37 -3.53
N TRP A 124 -9.99 18.08 -3.22
CA TRP A 124 -10.65 17.57 -2.03
C TRP A 124 -10.00 18.11 -0.74
N MET A 125 -8.66 18.14 -0.68
CA MET A 125 -7.94 18.71 0.46
C MET A 125 -8.17 20.21 0.63
N GLU A 126 -8.32 20.97 -0.47
CA GLU A 126 -8.69 22.39 -0.42
C GLU A 126 -10.08 22.59 0.17
N GLN A 127 -11.08 21.80 -0.27
CA GLN A 127 -12.44 21.84 0.26
C GLN A 127 -12.49 21.52 1.75
N VAL A 128 -11.77 20.47 2.19
CA VAL A 128 -11.71 20.10 3.62
C VAL A 128 -11.12 21.22 4.47
N LYS A 129 -10.12 21.96 3.96
CA LYS A 129 -9.53 23.12 4.65
C LYS A 129 -10.51 24.30 4.74
N GLU A 130 -11.32 24.52 3.71
CA GLU A 130 -12.35 25.58 3.69
C GLU A 130 -13.50 25.26 4.68
N GLU A 131 -13.90 24.00 4.78
CA GLU A 131 -14.98 23.54 5.66
C GLU A 131 -14.56 23.40 7.14
N ASN A 132 -13.27 23.21 7.42
CA ASN A 132 -12.73 23.12 8.79
C ASN A 132 -11.61 24.15 9.04
N PRO A 133 -11.94 25.40 9.41
CA PRO A 133 -10.98 26.49 9.60
C PRO A 133 -10.02 26.32 10.79
N ARG A 134 -10.07 25.19 11.52
CA ARG A 134 -9.10 24.82 12.57
C ARG A 134 -7.76 24.29 12.02
N PHE A 135 -7.66 24.05 10.71
CA PHE A 135 -6.43 23.60 10.04
C PHE A 135 -5.74 24.73 9.24
N ARG A 136 -5.98 25.99 9.60
CA ARG A 136 -5.22 27.16 9.11
C ARG A 136 -3.93 27.36 9.89
#